data_AF-A0A3Q4GFY9-F1
#
_entry.id   AF-A0A3Q4GFY9-F1
#
_cell.length_a   1.000
_cell.length_b   1.000
_cell.length_c   1.000
_cell.angle_alpha   90.00
_cell.angle_beta   90.00
_cell.angle_gamma   90.00
#
_symmetry.space_group_name_H-M   'P 1'
#
loop_
_entity.id
_entity.type
_entity.pdbx_description
1 polymer ?
#
loop_
_entity_poly.entity_id
_entity_poly.type
_entity_poly.pdbx_seq_one_letter_code
_entity_poly.pdbx_strand_id
1 'polypeptide(L)'
;MSTPSPPPVVRFREFLFNQSCAVNYLQATKTCCSNMIGQLERRWLLWHEFMKEYDHLDAWLRLAEEAVSSPNSVHITYQTAKEEMKKFERLRREAGPRLIQLDSLTRRNRTLTRLFQGTMQARLLSSARECGRRWDDVNAKLQSITGQLQVQWEAFDAQREELAVWLADMDVRLIEVEQLTGNACEKLRQLQVTWGWSGTRQLTLDALSPVTTPTHRISVPARVRSDSTDASPYTGIPP
;
A
#
# COMPACT_ATOMS: atom_id res chain seq x y z
N MET A 1 -81.88 12.90 46.22
CA MET A 1 -81.31 12.37 47.48
C MET A 1 -79.84 12.75 47.52
N SER A 2 -79.40 13.50 48.53
CA SER A 2 -77.99 13.87 48.68
C SER A 2 -77.26 12.79 49.48
N THR A 3 -76.13 12.31 48.98
CA THR A 3 -75.29 11.37 49.74
C THR A 3 -74.69 12.08 50.96
N PRO A 4 -74.70 11.45 52.15
CA PRO A 4 -74.10 12.05 53.34
C PRO A 4 -72.58 12.16 53.16
N SER A 5 -71.99 13.28 53.60
CA SER A 5 -70.54 13.46 53.59
C SER A 5 -69.84 12.35 54.40
N PRO A 6 -68.71 11.78 53.93
CA PRO A 6 -67.91 10.88 54.74
C PRO A 6 -67.44 11.58 56.04
N PRO A 7 -67.33 10.85 57.17
CA PRO A 7 -66.86 11.38 58.44
C PRO A 7 -65.44 11.98 58.35
N PRO A 8 -65.07 12.93 59.22
CA PRO A 8 -63.72 13.54 59.22
C PRO A 8 -62.58 12.52 59.31
N VAL A 9 -62.76 11.44 60.08
CA VAL A 9 -61.79 10.35 60.23
C VAL A 9 -61.56 9.59 58.91
N VAL A 10 -62.60 9.45 58.08
CA VAL A 10 -62.51 8.81 56.76
C VAL A 10 -61.74 9.73 55.80
N ARG A 11 -62.12 11.01 55.72
CA ARG A 11 -61.41 12.01 54.91
C ARG A 11 -59.93 12.14 55.28
N PHE A 12 -59.59 12.05 56.58
CA PHE A 12 -58.20 12.10 57.03
C PHE A 12 -57.40 10.84 56.64
N ARG A 13 -58.02 9.65 56.68
CA ARG A 13 -57.42 8.41 56.15
C ARG A 13 -57.22 8.49 54.63
N GLU A 14 -58.20 9.01 53.89
CA GLU A 14 -58.09 9.24 52.44
C GLU A 14 -56.97 10.23 52.11
N PHE A 15 -56.82 11.31 52.88
CA PHE A 15 -55.73 12.28 52.73
C PHE A 15 -54.35 11.63 52.95
N LEU A 16 -54.16 10.89 54.06
CA LEU A 16 -52.90 10.21 54.35
C LEU A 16 -52.59 9.10 53.31
N PHE A 17 -53.61 8.40 52.82
CA PHE A 17 -53.46 7.42 51.74
C PHE A 17 -52.99 8.10 50.45
N ASN A 18 -53.65 9.18 50.01
CA ASN A 18 -53.26 9.95 48.84
C ASN A 18 -51.85 10.55 48.97
N GLN A 19 -51.48 11.04 50.16
CA GLN A 19 -50.13 11.54 50.43
C GLN A 19 -49.08 10.43 50.33
N SER A 20 -49.36 9.24 50.87
CA SER A 20 -48.52 8.04 50.73
C SER A 20 -48.37 7.62 49.26
N CYS A 21 -49.47 7.57 48.50
CA CYS A 21 -49.44 7.29 47.06
C CYS A 21 -48.60 8.30 46.28
N ALA A 22 -48.69 9.60 46.60
CA ALA A 22 -47.88 10.65 45.97
C ALA A 22 -46.37 10.49 46.26
N VAL A 23 -46.00 10.19 47.52
CA VAL A 23 -44.60 9.91 47.90
C VAL A 23 -44.08 8.66 47.17
N ASN A 24 -44.85 7.58 47.15
CA ASN A 24 -44.49 6.35 46.45
C ASN A 24 -44.33 6.57 44.94
N TYR A 25 -45.19 7.38 44.31
CA TYR A 25 -45.09 7.75 42.90
C TYR A 25 -43.83 8.58 42.60
N LEU A 26 -43.51 9.56 43.44
CA LEU A 26 -42.28 10.37 43.31
C LEU A 26 -41.01 9.53 43.52
N GLN A 27 -41.05 8.56 44.44
CA GLN A 27 -39.93 7.64 44.66
C GLN A 27 -39.78 6.63 43.50
N ALA A 28 -40.88 6.11 42.97
CA ALA A 28 -40.88 5.23 41.79
C ALA A 28 -40.36 5.94 40.53
N THR A 29 -40.83 7.17 40.25
CA THR A 29 -40.34 7.97 39.11
C THR A 29 -38.88 8.36 39.27
N LYS A 30 -38.43 8.79 40.46
CA LYS A 30 -37.00 9.03 40.76
C LYS A 30 -36.14 7.79 40.49
N THR A 31 -36.63 6.61 40.89
CA THR A 31 -35.93 5.33 40.69
C THR A 31 -35.88 4.94 39.20
N CYS A 32 -36.97 5.13 38.47
CA CYS A 32 -37.04 4.91 37.02
C CYS A 32 -36.05 5.83 36.26
N CYS A 33 -36.05 7.13 36.57
CA CYS A 33 -35.12 8.09 35.97
C CYS A 33 -33.66 7.74 36.29
N SER A 34 -33.34 7.40 37.53
CA SER A 34 -31.98 6.96 37.93
C SER A 34 -31.51 5.75 37.13
N ASN A 35 -32.37 4.71 37.02
CA ASN A 35 -32.08 3.51 36.23
C ASN A 35 -31.92 3.82 34.73
N MET A 36 -32.71 4.74 34.18
CA MET A 36 -32.61 5.16 32.79
C MET A 36 -31.32 5.93 32.50
N ILE A 37 -30.93 6.85 33.39
CA ILE A 37 -29.66 7.60 33.31
C ILE A 37 -28.47 6.63 33.33
N GLY A 38 -28.39 5.73 34.32
CA GLY A 38 -27.32 4.74 34.40
C GLY A 38 -27.26 3.77 33.20
N GLN A 39 -28.39 3.49 32.55
CA GLN A 39 -28.41 2.73 31.28
C GLN A 39 -27.96 3.55 30.08
N LEU A 40 -28.15 4.87 30.06
CA LEU A 40 -27.65 5.77 29.01
C LEU A 40 -26.14 5.96 29.14
N GLU A 41 -25.64 6.23 30.35
CA GLU A 41 -24.21 6.37 30.66
C GLU A 41 -23.41 5.12 30.25
N ARG A 42 -23.87 3.92 30.62
CA ARG A 42 -23.23 2.65 30.24
C ARG A 42 -23.18 2.46 28.72
N ARG A 43 -24.25 2.80 27.99
CA ARG A 43 -24.29 2.71 26.52
C ARG A 43 -23.39 3.75 25.86
N TRP A 44 -23.33 4.96 26.41
CA TRP A 44 -22.43 6.01 25.94
C TRP A 44 -20.95 5.63 26.14
N LEU A 45 -20.59 5.10 27.31
CA LEU A 45 -19.22 4.65 27.61
C LEU A 45 -18.74 3.57 26.63
N LEU A 46 -19.54 2.52 26.43
CA LEU A 46 -19.23 1.43 25.50
C LEU A 46 -19.13 1.91 24.04
N TRP A 47 -19.92 2.91 23.65
CA TRP A 47 -19.80 3.53 22.34
C TRP A 47 -18.56 4.41 22.20
N HIS A 48 -18.23 5.21 23.22
CA HIS A 48 -17.05 6.07 23.23
C HIS A 48 -15.74 5.27 23.19
N GLU A 49 -15.66 4.16 23.93
CA GLU A 49 -14.54 3.21 23.86
C GLU A 49 -14.41 2.57 22.48
N PHE A 50 -15.51 2.11 21.89
CA PHE A 50 -15.54 1.59 20.52
C PHE A 50 -15.10 2.63 19.49
N MET A 51 -15.59 3.88 19.59
CA MET A 51 -15.19 4.95 18.67
C MET A 51 -13.71 5.26 18.79
N LYS A 52 -13.16 5.37 20.01
CA LYS A 52 -11.73 5.61 20.22
C LYS A 52 -10.88 4.57 19.49
N GLU A 53 -11.21 3.28 19.60
CA GLU A 53 -10.47 2.22 18.88
C GLU A 53 -10.75 2.17 17.38
N TYR A 54 -11.97 2.53 16.95
CA TYR A 54 -12.31 2.69 15.54
C TYR A 54 -11.47 3.79 14.90
N ASP A 55 -11.33 4.96 15.54
CA ASP A 55 -10.57 6.10 15.03
C ASP A 55 -9.07 5.77 14.86
N HIS A 56 -8.51 4.91 15.73
CA HIS A 56 -7.14 4.41 15.59
C HIS A 56 -6.98 3.45 14.41
N LEU A 57 -8.02 2.70 14.03
CA LEU A 57 -8.02 1.85 12.83
C LEU A 57 -8.28 2.69 11.57
N ASP A 58 -9.19 3.67 11.62
CA ASP A 58 -9.48 4.60 10.52
C ASP A 58 -8.25 5.44 10.14
N ALA A 59 -7.51 5.95 11.12
CA ALA A 59 -6.26 6.68 10.90
C ALA A 59 -5.20 5.80 10.21
N TRP A 60 -5.06 4.52 10.62
CA TRP A 60 -4.14 3.60 9.95
C TRP A 60 -4.63 3.23 8.54
N LEU A 61 -5.94 3.00 8.35
CA LEU A 61 -6.53 2.73 7.04
C LEU A 61 -6.24 3.86 6.06
N ARG A 62 -6.42 5.14 6.44
CA ARG A 62 -6.10 6.29 5.58
C ARG A 62 -4.64 6.30 5.11
N LEU A 63 -3.71 6.03 6.02
CA LEU A 63 -2.27 5.96 5.71
C LEU A 63 -1.95 4.77 4.81
N ALA A 64 -2.63 3.63 5.00
CA ALA A 64 -2.50 2.46 4.16
C ALA A 64 -3.10 2.71 2.76
N GLU A 65 -4.27 3.32 2.66
CA GLU A 65 -4.98 3.68 1.43
C GLU A 65 -4.13 4.60 0.54
N GLU A 66 -3.50 5.63 1.14
CA GLU A 66 -2.54 6.50 0.46
C GLU A 66 -1.31 5.70 -0.03
N ALA A 67 -0.71 4.89 0.86
CA ALA A 67 0.48 4.10 0.55
C ALA A 67 0.27 3.06 -0.55
N VAL A 68 -0.94 2.49 -0.71
CA VAL A 68 -1.30 1.58 -1.81
C VAL A 68 -1.92 2.29 -3.02
N SER A 69 -2.02 3.61 -3.00
CA SER A 69 -2.53 4.42 -4.13
C SER A 69 -1.45 5.31 -4.76
N SER A 70 -0.28 5.45 -4.13
CA SER A 70 0.92 5.99 -4.79
C SER A 70 1.25 5.12 -6.03
N PRO A 71 1.39 5.69 -7.23
CA PRO A 71 1.57 4.90 -8.45
C PRO A 71 2.94 4.21 -8.48
N ASN A 72 2.94 2.90 -8.75
CA ASN A 72 4.15 2.17 -9.12
C ASN A 72 4.75 2.83 -10.36
N SER A 73 5.94 3.43 -10.24
CA SER A 73 6.62 4.03 -11.40
C SER A 73 6.87 2.95 -12.46
N VAL A 74 6.61 3.29 -13.73
CA VAL A 74 6.92 2.40 -14.87
C VAL A 74 8.44 2.36 -15.14
N HIS A 75 9.20 3.25 -14.51
CA HIS A 75 10.67 3.30 -14.56
C HIS A 75 11.21 3.30 -13.12
N ILE A 76 11.34 2.10 -12.54
CA ILE A 76 11.85 1.89 -11.18
C ILE A 76 13.34 1.55 -11.26
N THR A 77 14.18 2.35 -10.59
CA THR A 77 15.57 1.95 -10.36
C THR A 77 15.63 0.85 -9.29
N TYR A 78 16.69 0.04 -9.25
CA TYR A 78 16.92 -0.94 -8.19
C TYR A 78 16.79 -0.33 -6.77
N GLN A 79 17.26 0.92 -6.58
CA GLN A 79 17.13 1.61 -5.30
C GLN A 79 15.67 1.97 -4.98
N THR A 80 14.89 2.41 -5.98
CA THR A 80 13.46 2.68 -5.82
C THR A 80 12.68 1.40 -5.49
N ALA A 81 13.01 0.26 -6.11
CA ALA A 81 12.45 -1.05 -5.74
C ALA A 81 12.79 -1.42 -4.29
N LYS A 82 14.03 -1.14 -3.86
CA LYS A 82 14.54 -1.34 -2.49
C LYS A 82 13.84 -0.52 -1.42
N GLU A 83 13.27 0.61 -1.79
CA GLU A 83 12.53 1.50 -0.89
C GLU A 83 11.05 1.12 -0.83
N GLU A 84 10.40 0.91 -1.98
CA GLU A 84 9.01 0.47 -2.06
C GLU A 84 8.80 -0.92 -1.42
N MET A 85 9.73 -1.86 -1.59
CA MET A 85 9.64 -3.16 -0.91
C MET A 85 9.68 -3.04 0.61
N LYS A 86 10.57 -2.21 1.17
CA LYS A 86 10.63 -1.96 2.63
C LYS A 86 9.35 -1.32 3.15
N LYS A 87 8.78 -0.38 2.39
CA LYS A 87 7.49 0.29 2.66
C LYS A 87 6.35 -0.74 2.71
N PHE A 88 6.19 -1.58 1.69
CA PHE A 88 5.10 -2.55 1.64
C PHE A 88 5.31 -3.76 2.57
N GLU A 89 6.54 -4.21 2.79
CA GLU A 89 6.82 -5.19 3.86
C GLU A 89 6.40 -4.66 5.23
N ARG A 90 6.70 -3.39 5.54
CA ARG A 90 6.28 -2.76 6.79
C ARG A 90 4.76 -2.73 6.89
N LEU A 91 4.07 -2.29 5.85
CA LEU A 91 2.60 -2.26 5.82
C LEU A 91 2.00 -3.66 6.00
N ARG A 92 2.62 -4.70 5.40
CA ARG A 92 2.24 -6.12 5.57
C ARG A 92 2.50 -6.63 6.99
N ARG A 93 3.57 -6.21 7.66
CA ARG A 93 3.83 -6.51 9.09
C ARG A 93 2.80 -5.84 10.00
N GLU A 94 2.41 -4.60 9.71
CA GLU A 94 1.40 -3.85 10.47
C GLU A 94 -0.03 -4.39 10.24
N ALA A 95 -0.33 -4.95 9.06
CA ALA A 95 -1.65 -5.49 8.74
C ALA A 95 -2.10 -6.63 9.68
N GLY A 96 -1.21 -7.56 10.08
CA GLY A 96 -1.57 -8.68 10.95
C GLY A 96 -2.25 -8.25 12.27
N PRO A 97 -1.61 -7.38 13.08
CA PRO A 97 -2.24 -6.78 14.27
C PRO A 97 -3.51 -5.98 13.98
N ARG A 98 -3.60 -5.29 12.82
CA ARG A 98 -4.78 -4.48 12.44
C ARG A 98 -5.98 -5.35 12.10
N LEU A 99 -5.78 -6.52 11.49
CA LEU A 99 -6.85 -7.50 11.29
C LEU A 99 -7.45 -7.93 12.63
N ILE A 100 -6.62 -8.25 13.62
CA ILE A 100 -7.06 -8.62 14.98
C ILE A 100 -7.85 -7.47 15.66
N GLN A 101 -7.43 -6.21 15.44
CA GLN A 101 -8.15 -5.02 15.90
C GLN A 101 -9.52 -4.89 15.21
N LEU A 102 -9.59 -5.02 13.88
CA LEU A 102 -10.83 -4.99 13.09
C LEU A 102 -11.81 -6.10 13.53
N ASP A 103 -11.30 -7.28 13.83
CA ASP A 103 -12.07 -8.42 14.30
C ASP A 103 -12.67 -8.17 15.71
N SER A 104 -11.87 -7.56 16.59
CA SER A 104 -12.29 -7.12 17.93
C SER A 104 -13.34 -6.00 17.89
N LEU A 105 -13.17 -5.03 16.99
CA LEU A 105 -14.14 -3.98 16.71
C LEU A 105 -15.43 -4.56 16.12
N THR A 106 -15.34 -5.49 15.16
CA THR A 106 -16.49 -6.14 14.53
C THR A 106 -17.32 -6.93 15.56
N ARG A 107 -16.66 -7.66 16.48
CA ARG A 107 -17.36 -8.33 17.60
C ARG A 107 -18.09 -7.34 18.50
N ARG A 108 -17.46 -6.23 18.89
CA ARG A 108 -18.10 -5.20 19.75
C ARG A 108 -19.18 -4.41 19.03
N ASN A 109 -19.02 -4.11 17.75
CA ASN A 109 -20.03 -3.46 16.92
C ASN A 109 -21.33 -4.28 16.86
N ARG A 110 -21.24 -5.61 16.74
CA ARG A 110 -22.42 -6.51 16.82
C ARG A 110 -23.14 -6.40 18.17
N THR A 111 -22.41 -6.20 19.27
CA THR A 111 -22.99 -5.97 20.61
C THR A 111 -23.64 -4.60 20.71
N LEU A 112 -22.95 -3.52 20.31
CA LEU A 112 -23.51 -2.16 20.31
C LEU A 112 -24.77 -2.04 19.44
N THR A 113 -24.77 -2.70 18.27
CA THR A 113 -25.91 -2.80 17.35
C THR A 113 -27.14 -3.49 17.97
N ARG A 114 -26.99 -4.19 19.11
CA ARG A 114 -28.10 -4.75 19.90
C ARG A 114 -28.53 -3.84 21.08
N LEU A 115 -27.65 -2.93 21.53
CA LEU A 115 -27.90 -1.99 22.63
C LEU A 115 -28.50 -0.64 22.15
N PHE A 116 -28.32 -0.32 20.87
CA PHE A 116 -28.88 0.83 20.18
C PHE A 116 -29.95 0.42 19.18
N GLN A 117 -30.91 1.32 18.94
CA GLN A 117 -31.99 1.17 17.96
C GLN A 117 -31.99 2.36 16.98
N GLY A 118 -32.65 2.20 15.83
CA GLY A 118 -32.88 3.30 14.88
C GLY A 118 -31.59 3.87 14.26
N THR A 119 -31.48 5.19 14.20
CA THR A 119 -30.39 5.90 13.49
C THR A 119 -29.00 5.52 13.98
N MET A 120 -28.82 5.32 15.29
CA MET A 120 -27.53 4.94 15.89
C MET A 120 -27.13 3.51 15.50
N GLN A 121 -28.10 2.60 15.43
CA GLN A 121 -27.91 1.21 14.97
C GLN A 121 -27.51 1.18 13.49
N ALA A 122 -28.19 1.97 12.65
CA ALA A 122 -27.88 2.09 11.23
C ALA A 122 -26.47 2.65 10.99
N ARG A 123 -26.05 3.69 11.74
CA ARG A 123 -24.69 4.27 11.67
C ARG A 123 -23.60 3.28 12.06
N LEU A 124 -23.83 2.48 13.12
CA LEU A 124 -22.88 1.44 13.53
C LEU A 124 -22.71 0.35 12.47
N LEU A 125 -23.81 -0.07 11.84
CA LEU A 125 -23.79 -1.04 10.74
C LEU A 125 -23.12 -0.50 9.47
N SER A 126 -23.37 0.77 9.09
CA SER A 126 -22.74 1.37 7.92
C SER A 126 -21.25 1.58 8.12
N SER A 127 -20.84 2.06 9.31
CA SER A 127 -19.42 2.25 9.68
C SER A 127 -18.65 0.92 9.68
N ALA A 128 -19.21 -0.16 10.22
CA ALA A 128 -18.57 -1.48 10.20
C ALA A 128 -18.42 -2.03 8.77
N ARG A 129 -19.44 -1.87 7.92
CA ARG A 129 -19.38 -2.29 6.51
C ARG A 129 -18.33 -1.52 5.72
N GLU A 130 -18.28 -0.20 5.87
CA GLU A 130 -17.33 0.65 5.14
C GLU A 130 -15.89 0.43 5.61
N CYS A 131 -15.68 0.23 6.91
CA CYS A 131 -14.36 -0.14 7.45
C CYS A 131 -13.88 -1.51 6.94
N GLY A 132 -14.78 -2.51 6.84
CA GLY A 132 -14.47 -3.79 6.21
C GLY A 132 -14.14 -3.65 4.72
N ARG A 133 -14.98 -2.92 3.96
CA ARG A 133 -14.77 -2.68 2.52
C ARG A 133 -13.41 -2.03 2.24
N ARG A 134 -13.05 -0.98 3.00
CA ARG A 134 -11.75 -0.30 2.89
C ARG A 134 -10.58 -1.18 3.29
N TRP A 135 -10.75 -2.01 4.32
CA TRP A 135 -9.76 -3.02 4.70
C TRP A 135 -9.51 -4.03 3.57
N ASP A 136 -10.57 -4.55 2.96
CA ASP A 136 -10.48 -5.51 1.86
C ASP A 136 -9.81 -4.90 0.61
N ASP A 137 -10.20 -3.66 0.24
CA ASP A 137 -9.57 -2.89 -0.85
C ASP A 137 -8.05 -2.70 -0.62
N VAL A 138 -7.65 -2.28 0.59
CA VAL A 138 -6.25 -2.08 0.97
C VAL A 138 -5.48 -3.39 0.94
N ASN A 139 -6.03 -4.46 1.52
CA ASN A 139 -5.37 -5.76 1.55
C ASN A 139 -5.22 -6.37 0.14
N ALA A 140 -6.23 -6.26 -0.72
CA ALA A 140 -6.15 -6.73 -2.10
C ALA A 140 -5.07 -5.99 -2.91
N LYS A 141 -5.02 -4.65 -2.81
CA LYS A 141 -3.94 -3.83 -3.42
C LYS A 141 -2.57 -4.21 -2.86
N LEU A 142 -2.43 -4.32 -1.53
CA LEU A 142 -1.17 -4.66 -0.87
C LEU A 142 -0.64 -6.03 -1.30
N GLN A 143 -1.52 -7.04 -1.43
CA GLN A 143 -1.15 -8.36 -1.96
C GLN A 143 -0.69 -8.27 -3.41
N SER A 144 -1.42 -7.54 -4.26
CA SER A 144 -1.07 -7.33 -5.68
C SER A 144 0.30 -6.66 -5.85
N ILE A 145 0.53 -5.52 -5.18
CA ILE A 145 1.79 -4.77 -5.25
C ILE A 145 2.95 -5.59 -4.67
N THR A 146 2.75 -6.30 -3.56
CA THR A 146 3.77 -7.17 -2.96
C THR A 146 4.15 -8.31 -3.92
N GLY A 147 3.18 -8.90 -4.61
CA GLY A 147 3.42 -9.93 -5.63
C GLY A 147 4.18 -9.40 -6.85
N GLN A 148 3.81 -8.22 -7.35
CA GLN A 148 4.53 -7.55 -8.44
C GLN A 148 5.99 -7.26 -8.07
N LEU A 149 6.22 -6.69 -6.87
CA LEU A 149 7.57 -6.42 -6.39
C LEU A 149 8.39 -7.71 -6.22
N GLN A 150 7.81 -8.77 -5.66
CA GLN A 150 8.49 -10.06 -5.50
C GLN A 150 9.05 -10.60 -6.82
N VAL A 151 8.27 -10.56 -7.91
CA VAL A 151 8.72 -10.99 -9.24
C VAL A 151 9.83 -10.07 -9.79
N GLN A 152 9.78 -8.76 -9.53
CA GLN A 152 10.87 -7.85 -9.91
C GLN A 152 12.16 -8.15 -9.12
N TRP A 153 12.05 -8.53 -7.84
CA TRP A 153 13.22 -8.95 -7.05
C TRP A 153 13.84 -10.22 -7.56
N GLU A 154 13.04 -11.23 -7.90
CA GLU A 154 13.53 -12.50 -8.45
C GLU A 154 14.26 -12.28 -9.78
N ALA A 155 13.80 -11.34 -10.61
CA ALA A 155 14.51 -10.90 -11.81
C ALA A 155 15.85 -10.19 -11.51
N PHE A 156 15.88 -9.26 -10.55
CA PHE A 156 17.13 -8.59 -10.13
C PHE A 156 18.13 -9.57 -9.48
N ASP A 157 17.65 -10.58 -8.75
CA ASP A 157 18.50 -11.61 -8.13
C ASP A 157 19.12 -12.50 -9.20
N ALA A 158 18.33 -12.94 -10.19
CA ALA A 158 18.82 -13.70 -11.33
C ALA A 158 19.89 -12.93 -12.15
N GLN A 159 19.67 -11.63 -12.39
CA GLN A 159 20.68 -10.76 -13.04
C GLN A 159 21.96 -10.61 -12.20
N ARG A 160 21.85 -10.55 -10.86
CA ARG A 160 23.03 -10.54 -9.98
C ARG A 160 23.82 -11.83 -10.10
N GLU A 161 23.15 -12.99 -10.07
CA GLU A 161 23.82 -14.29 -10.18
C GLU A 161 24.46 -14.50 -11.55
N GLU A 162 23.82 -14.08 -12.66
CA GLU A 162 24.44 -14.12 -13.99
C GLU A 162 25.73 -13.27 -14.03
N LEU A 163 25.68 -12.05 -13.48
CA LEU A 163 26.84 -11.17 -13.41
C LEU A 163 27.94 -11.72 -12.48
N ALA A 164 27.58 -12.35 -11.36
CA ALA A 164 28.53 -12.98 -10.44
C ALA A 164 29.22 -14.19 -11.07
N VAL A 165 28.50 -15.02 -11.83
CA VAL A 165 29.07 -16.13 -12.60
C VAL A 165 29.98 -15.61 -13.72
N TRP A 166 29.61 -14.51 -14.39
CA TRP A 166 30.49 -13.89 -15.39
C TRP A 166 31.78 -13.32 -14.77
N LEU A 167 31.69 -12.63 -13.63
CA LEU A 167 32.86 -12.14 -12.90
C LEU A 167 33.79 -13.29 -12.50
N ALA A 168 33.25 -14.39 -11.95
CA ALA A 168 34.04 -15.57 -11.60
C ALA A 168 34.72 -16.24 -12.82
N ASP A 169 34.06 -16.28 -13.98
CA ASP A 169 34.64 -16.73 -15.25
C ASP A 169 35.78 -15.81 -15.73
N MET A 170 35.66 -14.48 -15.53
CA MET A 170 36.75 -13.54 -15.83
C MET A 170 37.92 -13.66 -14.85
N ASP A 171 37.65 -13.84 -13.55
CA ASP A 171 38.69 -14.01 -12.51
C ASP A 171 39.51 -15.29 -12.73
N VAL A 172 38.87 -16.40 -13.09
CA VAL A 172 39.58 -17.66 -13.45
C VAL A 172 40.49 -17.44 -14.65
N ARG A 173 39.99 -16.79 -15.73
CA ARG A 173 40.80 -16.50 -16.93
C ARG A 173 41.97 -15.56 -16.65
N LEU A 174 41.81 -14.61 -15.73
CA LEU A 174 42.91 -13.75 -15.27
C LEU A 174 43.98 -14.58 -14.57
N ILE A 175 43.60 -15.46 -13.63
CA ILE A 175 44.53 -16.36 -12.92
C ILE A 175 45.25 -17.30 -13.90
N GLU A 176 44.55 -17.85 -14.91
CA GLU A 176 45.17 -18.65 -15.97
C GLU A 176 46.25 -17.86 -16.74
N VAL A 177 45.94 -16.63 -17.17
CA VAL A 177 46.89 -15.76 -17.86
C VAL A 177 48.08 -15.37 -16.97
N GLU A 178 47.86 -15.16 -15.67
CA GLU A 178 48.92 -14.90 -14.70
C GLU A 178 49.86 -16.10 -14.55
N GLN A 179 49.32 -17.32 -14.43
CA GLN A 179 50.11 -18.56 -14.27
C GLN A 179 50.88 -19.00 -15.53
N LEU A 180 50.53 -18.51 -16.72
CA LEU A 180 51.32 -18.78 -17.94
C LEU A 180 52.79 -18.35 -17.75
N THR A 181 53.73 -19.27 -17.91
CA THR A 181 55.18 -19.00 -17.93
C THR A 181 55.70 -18.49 -19.29
N GLY A 182 54.80 -17.93 -20.11
CA GLY A 182 55.09 -17.35 -21.42
C GLY A 182 55.54 -15.89 -21.36
N ASN A 183 56.04 -15.38 -22.48
CA ASN A 183 56.48 -13.99 -22.62
C ASN A 183 55.29 -13.01 -22.69
N ALA A 184 55.59 -11.70 -22.60
CA ALA A 184 54.56 -10.66 -22.57
C ALA A 184 53.65 -10.65 -23.83
N CYS A 185 54.19 -11.01 -25.00
CA CYS A 185 53.40 -11.11 -26.24
C CYS A 185 52.43 -12.30 -26.22
N GLU A 186 52.84 -13.44 -25.65
CA GLU A 186 51.95 -14.60 -25.47
C GLU A 186 50.81 -14.31 -24.51
N LYS A 187 51.10 -13.65 -23.37
CA LYS A 187 50.06 -13.22 -22.41
C LYS A 187 49.09 -12.21 -23.05
N LEU A 188 49.60 -11.18 -23.75
CA LEU A 188 48.76 -10.20 -24.46
C LEU A 188 47.89 -10.85 -25.55
N ARG A 189 48.42 -11.83 -26.29
CA ARG A 189 47.68 -12.54 -27.34
C ARG A 189 46.61 -13.45 -26.77
N GLN A 190 46.86 -14.12 -25.64
CA GLN A 190 45.84 -14.87 -24.91
C GLN A 190 44.72 -13.95 -24.42
N LEU A 191 45.06 -12.82 -23.80
CA LEU A 191 44.07 -11.81 -23.38
C LEU A 191 43.19 -11.35 -24.56
N GLN A 192 43.78 -11.00 -25.72
CA GLN A 192 42.98 -10.60 -26.89
C GLN A 192 42.00 -11.69 -27.35
N VAL A 193 42.36 -12.98 -27.22
CA VAL A 193 41.47 -14.09 -27.55
C VAL A 193 40.38 -14.26 -26.49
N THR A 194 40.72 -14.27 -25.19
CA THR A 194 39.75 -14.52 -24.12
C THR A 194 38.75 -13.37 -23.94
N TRP A 195 39.18 -12.11 -24.03
CA TRP A 195 38.29 -10.94 -24.02
C TRP A 195 37.50 -10.81 -25.34
N GLY A 196 38.05 -11.23 -26.48
CA GLY A 196 37.40 -11.17 -27.78
C GLY A 196 36.08 -11.96 -27.86
N TRP A 197 35.96 -13.07 -27.12
CA TRP A 197 34.71 -13.83 -27.00
C TRP A 197 33.69 -13.18 -26.04
N SER A 198 34.14 -12.35 -25.10
CA SER A 198 33.27 -11.68 -24.12
C SER A 198 32.38 -10.61 -24.78
N GLY A 199 32.84 -10.00 -25.88
CA GLY A 199 32.06 -9.02 -26.66
C GLY A 199 30.72 -9.56 -27.16
N THR A 200 30.58 -10.87 -27.37
CA THR A 200 29.32 -11.53 -27.75
C THR A 200 28.25 -11.44 -26.64
N ARG A 201 28.65 -11.34 -25.36
CA ARG A 201 27.75 -11.12 -24.21
C ARG A 201 27.53 -9.65 -23.86
N GLN A 202 28.33 -8.73 -24.41
CA GLN A 202 28.08 -7.29 -24.28
C GLN A 202 26.70 -6.94 -24.87
N LEU A 203 26.36 -7.54 -26.02
CA LEU A 203 25.06 -7.39 -26.69
C LEU A 203 23.86 -7.80 -25.82
N THR A 204 24.00 -8.80 -24.95
CA THR A 204 22.95 -9.19 -24.00
C THR A 204 22.82 -8.23 -22.83
N LEU A 205 23.91 -7.59 -22.38
CA LEU A 205 23.86 -6.58 -21.32
C LEU A 205 23.29 -5.25 -21.81
N ASP A 206 23.68 -4.82 -23.02
CA ASP A 206 23.14 -3.61 -23.65
C ASP A 206 21.63 -3.76 -23.97
N ALA A 207 21.17 -4.97 -24.31
CA ALA A 207 19.75 -5.30 -24.50
C ALA A 207 18.92 -5.33 -23.20
N LEU A 208 19.57 -5.38 -22.02
CA LEU A 208 18.93 -5.25 -20.70
C LEU A 208 18.87 -3.79 -20.22
N SER A 209 19.46 -2.85 -20.95
CA SER A 209 19.27 -1.42 -20.72
C SER A 209 17.96 -0.93 -21.35
N PRO A 210 17.11 -0.17 -20.64
CA PRO A 210 15.83 0.28 -21.17
C PRO A 210 16.03 1.20 -22.39
N VAL A 211 15.33 0.89 -23.49
CA VAL A 211 15.52 1.46 -24.84
C VAL A 211 15.60 2.99 -24.83
N THR A 212 16.80 3.52 -25.03
CA THR A 212 17.03 4.92 -25.39
C THR A 212 16.84 5.09 -26.90
N THR A 213 15.63 5.46 -27.30
CA THR A 213 15.26 5.64 -28.71
C THR A 213 16.17 6.69 -29.38
N PRO A 214 16.89 6.37 -30.48
CA PRO A 214 17.80 7.31 -31.12
C PRO A 214 17.05 8.33 -31.98
N THR A 215 16.58 9.40 -31.35
CA THR A 215 15.93 10.54 -32.02
C THR A 215 16.89 11.22 -33.01
N HIS A 216 16.48 11.27 -34.28
CA HIS A 216 17.14 11.98 -35.39
C HIS A 216 18.63 11.66 -35.65
N ARG A 217 18.90 10.67 -36.52
CA ARG A 217 20.02 10.81 -37.45
C ARG A 217 19.71 11.93 -38.45
N ILE A 218 20.48 13.01 -38.43
CA ILE A 218 20.54 13.96 -39.55
C ILE A 218 21.41 13.33 -40.64
N SER A 219 20.80 12.98 -41.78
CA SER A 219 21.52 12.39 -42.91
C SER A 219 22.37 13.43 -43.64
N VAL A 220 23.67 13.45 -43.38
CA VAL A 220 24.64 14.16 -44.22
C VAL A 220 24.99 13.27 -45.43
N PRO A 221 24.75 13.69 -46.68
CA PRO A 221 25.12 12.89 -47.85
C PRO A 221 26.63 12.86 -48.03
N ALA A 222 27.22 11.66 -48.04
CA ALA A 222 28.62 11.50 -48.39
C ALA A 222 28.83 11.74 -49.89
N ARG A 223 29.51 12.82 -50.27
CA ARG A 223 29.97 13.05 -51.64
C ARG A 223 31.43 12.59 -51.77
N VAL A 224 31.61 11.35 -52.20
CA VAL A 224 32.94 10.78 -52.50
C VAL A 224 33.60 11.59 -53.60
N ARG A 225 34.91 11.80 -53.48
CA ARG A 225 35.77 12.43 -54.48
C ARG A 225 36.71 11.40 -55.08
N SER A 226 36.72 11.30 -56.40
CA SER A 226 37.74 10.57 -57.17
C SER A 226 37.76 11.12 -58.61
N ASP A 227 38.89 11.70 -58.98
CA ASP A 227 39.27 12.08 -60.35
C ASP A 227 39.64 10.78 -61.15
N SER A 228 39.80 10.70 -62.47
CA SER A 228 39.72 11.64 -63.63
C SER A 228 39.08 10.88 -64.83
N THR A 229 39.24 11.10 -66.16
CA THR A 229 40.09 11.95 -67.04
C THR A 229 39.39 12.16 -68.41
N ASP A 230 39.97 13.00 -69.28
CA ASP A 230 39.93 13.01 -70.77
C ASP A 230 38.62 12.74 -71.55
N ALA A 231 38.04 13.82 -72.09
CA ALA A 231 37.94 14.02 -73.56
C ALA A 231 37.68 15.52 -73.89
N SER A 232 38.08 15.96 -75.07
CA SER A 232 37.96 17.33 -75.63
C SER A 232 37.32 17.25 -77.04
N PRO A 233 36.91 18.33 -77.75
CA PRO A 233 36.86 19.76 -77.43
C PRO A 233 35.46 20.41 -77.69
N TYR A 234 35.30 21.74 -77.52
CA TYR A 234 34.90 22.68 -78.60
C TYR A 234 34.73 24.16 -78.12
N THR A 235 35.21 25.06 -78.97
CA THR A 235 35.11 26.54 -79.08
C THR A 235 33.91 27.30 -78.46
N GLY A 236 34.14 28.53 -77.95
CA GLY A 236 33.06 29.54 -77.74
C GLY A 236 33.41 30.84 -76.97
N ILE A 237 33.86 31.89 -77.69
CA ILE A 237 33.94 33.33 -77.32
C ILE A 237 33.04 34.07 -78.37
N PRO A 238 32.49 35.31 -78.25
CA PRO A 238 32.57 36.43 -77.28
C PRO A 238 31.18 36.80 -76.66
N PRO A 239 30.92 38.00 -76.06
CA PRO A 239 31.81 39.13 -75.73
C PRO A 239 32.01 39.43 -74.24
#